data_AF-A0A2V2DJ07-F1
#
_entry.id   AF-A0A2V2DJ07-F1
#
_cell.length_a   1.000
_cell.length_b   1.000
_cell.length_c   1.000
_cell.angle_alpha   90.00
_cell.angle_beta   90.00
_cell.angle_gamma   90.00
#
_symmetry.space_group_name_H-M   'P 1'
#
loop_
_entity.id
_entity.type
_entity.pdbx_description
1 polymer ?
#
loop_
_entity_poly.entity_id
_entity_poly.type
_entity_poly.pdbx_seq_one_letter_code
_entity_poly.pdbx_strand_id
1 'polypeptide(L)'
;RRTGTYSFISLNDTAASDDSSAPNIEESIPDENARAAFEHIEKRELAQSVRDNIAQLPEKQRRVLESYYFQEKKLGEIAREFGLTEARICQIHSQALNSLRPCFVN
;
A
#
# COMPACT_ATOMS: atom_id res chain seq x y z
N ARG A 1 36.01 7.63 25.46
CA ARG A 1 35.13 6.44 25.31
C ARG A 1 33.90 6.68 26.19
N ARG A 2 32.73 6.98 25.63
CA ARG A 2 31.47 7.15 26.39
C ARG A 2 30.91 5.75 26.61
N THR A 3 31.07 5.19 27.80
CA THR A 3 30.31 4.00 28.22
C THR A 3 28.87 4.46 28.47
N GLY A 4 27.94 4.02 27.63
CA GLY A 4 26.52 4.16 27.92
C GLY A 4 26.19 3.40 29.19
N THR A 5 25.54 4.06 30.14
CA THR A 5 24.92 3.42 31.30
C THR A 5 23.75 2.58 30.81
N TYR A 6 23.87 1.25 30.90
CA TYR A 6 22.77 0.33 30.64
C TYR A 6 22.07 0.05 31.98
N SER A 7 20.79 0.40 32.09
CA SER A 7 19.94 0.06 33.22
C SER A 7 19.07 -1.12 32.83
N PHE A 8 19.09 -2.19 33.63
CA PHE A 8 18.18 -3.32 33.46
C PHE A 8 16.94 -3.09 34.33
N ILE A 9 15.77 -3.19 33.72
CA ILE A 9 14.47 -3.17 34.39
C ILE A 9 13.82 -4.53 34.12
N SER A 10 13.24 -5.12 35.17
CA SER A 10 12.49 -6.37 35.04
C SER A 10 11.14 -6.10 34.36
N LEU A 11 10.77 -6.94 33.40
CA LEU A 11 9.47 -6.85 32.71
C LEU A 11 8.28 -7.18 33.63
N ASN A 12 8.54 -7.88 34.73
CA ASN A 12 7.57 -8.20 35.78
C ASN A 12 7.48 -7.09 36.85
N ASP A 13 8.14 -5.95 36.65
CA ASP A 13 7.99 -4.81 37.55
C ASP A 13 6.65 -4.11 37.28
N THR A 14 5.98 -3.69 38.35
CA THR A 14 4.71 -2.96 38.28
C THR A 14 5.02 -1.49 38.08
N ALA A 15 4.29 -0.82 37.18
CA ALA A 15 4.47 0.62 36.95
C ALA A 15 4.05 1.44 38.18
N ALA A 16 4.98 1.64 39.10
CA ALA A 16 5.00 2.67 40.13
C ALA A 16 3.78 2.80 41.06
N SER A 17 3.14 1.69 41.47
CA SER A 17 2.18 1.71 42.59
C SER A 17 2.19 0.39 43.35
N ASP A 18 2.18 0.48 44.70
CA ASP A 18 2.05 -0.64 45.65
C ASP A 18 0.64 -1.27 45.64
N ASP A 19 -0.08 -1.10 44.52
CA ASP A 19 -1.39 -1.66 44.28
C ASP A 19 -1.22 -2.94 43.45
N SER A 20 -1.62 -4.08 44.02
CA SER A 20 -1.47 -5.40 43.39
C SER A 20 -2.33 -5.59 42.12
N SER A 21 -3.00 -4.54 41.67
CA SER A 21 -3.85 -4.51 40.46
C SER A 21 -3.24 -3.69 39.31
N ALA A 22 -2.05 -3.11 39.49
CA ALA A 22 -1.39 -2.35 38.43
C ALA A 22 -0.87 -3.30 37.33
N PRO A 23 -1.09 -3.00 36.04
CA PRO A 23 -0.58 -3.82 34.94
C PRO A 23 0.95 -3.85 34.95
N ASN A 24 1.50 -5.05 34.78
CA ASN A 24 2.95 -5.24 34.64
C ASN A 24 3.45 -4.52 33.39
N ILE A 25 4.74 -4.16 33.37
CA ILE A 25 5.36 -3.52 32.20
C ILE A 25 5.19 -4.38 30.94
N GLU A 26 5.20 -5.71 31.05
CA GLU A 26 4.93 -6.64 29.94
C GLU A 26 3.56 -6.46 29.27
N GLU A 27 2.53 -6.06 30.03
CA GLU A 27 1.17 -5.87 29.52
C GLU A 27 0.99 -4.49 28.85
N SER A 28 1.90 -3.55 29.15
CA SER A 28 1.90 -2.20 28.61
C SER A 28 2.74 -2.06 27.32
N ILE A 29 3.56 -3.06 26.98
CA ILE A 29 4.38 -3.04 25.76
C ILE A 29 3.54 -3.52 24.57
N PRO A 30 3.17 -2.65 23.61
CA PRO A 30 2.45 -3.08 22.43
C PRO A 30 3.36 -3.91 21.52
N ASP A 31 2.81 -4.98 20.94
CA ASP A 31 3.49 -5.73 19.89
C ASP A 31 3.55 -4.90 18.61
N GLU A 32 4.73 -4.38 18.24
CA GLU A 32 4.94 -3.67 16.98
C GLU A 32 4.61 -4.54 15.76
N ASN A 33 4.69 -5.87 15.89
CA ASN A 33 4.35 -6.78 14.81
C ASN A 33 2.83 -6.92 14.61
N ALA A 34 2.02 -6.62 15.62
CA ALA A 34 0.56 -6.61 15.50
C ALA A 34 0.06 -5.46 14.60
N ARG A 35 0.75 -4.32 14.58
CA ARG A 35 0.50 -3.23 13.61
C ARG A 35 0.73 -3.68 12.16
N ALA A 36 1.69 -4.58 11.93
CA ALA A 36 1.94 -5.09 10.59
C ALA A 36 0.75 -5.90 10.05
N ALA A 37 0.07 -6.71 10.88
CA ALA A 37 -1.03 -7.56 10.42
C ALA A 37 -2.21 -6.75 9.83
N PHE A 38 -2.62 -5.67 10.49
CA PHE A 38 -3.71 -4.81 10.02
C PHE A 38 -3.32 -4.09 8.71
N GLU A 39 -2.12 -3.51 8.66
CA GLU A 39 -1.61 -2.87 7.44
C GLU A 39 -1.48 -3.85 6.26
N HIS A 40 -1.10 -5.10 6.52
CA HIS A 40 -1.02 -6.13 5.50
C HIS A 40 -2.39 -6.48 4.92
N ILE A 41 -3.42 -6.53 5.76
CA ILE A 41 -4.80 -6.77 5.33
C ILE A 41 -5.31 -5.58 4.51
N GLU A 42 -5.17 -4.35 5.01
CA GLU A 42 -5.58 -3.15 4.27
C GLU A 42 -4.90 -3.06 2.89
N LYS A 43 -3.58 -3.29 2.83
CA LYS A 43 -2.85 -3.31 1.56
C LYS A 43 -3.37 -4.40 0.62
N ARG A 44 -3.72 -5.57 1.14
CA ARG A 44 -4.25 -6.68 0.35
C ARG A 44 -5.63 -6.36 -0.20
N GLU A 45 -6.52 -5.79 0.61
CA GLU A 45 -7.86 -5.36 0.22
C GLU A 45 -7.80 -4.25 -0.81
N LEU A 46 -6.96 -3.23 -0.59
CA LEU A 46 -6.71 -2.17 -1.55
C LEU A 46 -6.24 -2.74 -2.89
N ALA A 47 -5.23 -3.61 -2.87
CA ALA A 47 -4.71 -4.23 -4.08
C ALA A 47 -5.76 -5.11 -4.79
N GLN A 48 -6.66 -5.75 -4.04
CA GLN A 48 -7.76 -6.53 -4.60
C GLN A 48 -8.79 -5.65 -5.30
N SER A 49 -9.21 -4.57 -4.64
CA SER A 49 -10.08 -3.56 -5.23
C SER A 49 -9.49 -3.00 -6.53
N VAL A 50 -8.18 -2.65 -6.54
CA VAL A 50 -7.51 -2.19 -7.77
C VAL A 50 -7.59 -3.23 -8.90
N ARG A 51 -7.32 -4.50 -8.60
CA ARG A 51 -7.36 -5.58 -9.60
C ARG A 51 -8.77 -5.72 -10.20
N ASP A 52 -9.80 -5.73 -9.36
CA ASP A 52 -11.18 -5.89 -9.81
C ASP A 52 -11.61 -4.71 -10.69
N ASN A 53 -11.18 -3.50 -10.35
CA ASN A 53 -11.43 -2.30 -11.16
C ASN A 53 -10.70 -2.33 -12.50
N ILE A 54 -9.43 -2.74 -12.53
CA ILE A 54 -8.67 -2.90 -13.78
C ILE A 54 -9.30 -4.00 -14.67
N ALA A 55 -9.89 -5.04 -14.06
CA ALA A 55 -10.60 -6.08 -14.79
C ALA A 55 -11.88 -5.54 -15.45
N GLN A 56 -12.58 -4.59 -14.82
CA GLN A 56 -13.77 -3.94 -15.39
C GLN A 56 -13.47 -2.95 -16.53
N LEU A 57 -12.22 -2.48 -16.66
CA LEU A 57 -11.84 -1.59 -17.75
C LEU A 57 -11.97 -2.28 -19.12
N PRO A 58 -12.33 -1.54 -20.17
CA PRO A 58 -12.27 -2.01 -21.56
C PRO A 58 -10.89 -2.58 -21.91
N GLU A 59 -10.87 -3.66 -22.69
CA GLU A 59 -9.63 -4.37 -23.07
C GLU A 59 -8.56 -3.42 -23.64
N LYS A 60 -8.95 -2.44 -24.46
CA LYS A 60 -8.04 -1.45 -25.03
C LYS A 60 -7.37 -0.58 -23.96
N GLN A 61 -8.12 -0.14 -22.94
CA GLN A 61 -7.58 0.67 -21.85
C GLN A 61 -6.65 -0.16 -20.97
N ARG A 62 -7.03 -1.41 -20.68
CA ARG A 62 -6.22 -2.35 -19.90
C ARG A 62 -4.88 -2.63 -20.56
N ARG A 63 -4.86 -2.95 -21.86
CA ARG A 63 -3.60 -3.23 -22.58
C ARG A 63 -2.69 -1.99 -22.67
N VAL A 64 -3.26 -0.78 -22.78
CA VAL A 64 -2.46 0.46 -22.73
C VAL A 64 -1.82 0.66 -21.35
N LEU A 65 -2.56 0.44 -20.26
CA LEU A 65 -2.02 0.50 -18.90
C LEU A 65 -0.98 -0.59 -18.65
N GLU A 66 -1.21 -1.81 -19.15
CA GLU A 66 -0.27 -2.92 -19.04
C GLU A 66 1.05 -2.62 -19.75
N SER A 67 0.99 -2.16 -21.01
CA SER A 67 2.20 -1.78 -21.74
C SER A 67 2.95 -0.62 -21.09
N TYR A 68 2.26 0.31 -20.44
CA TYR A 68 2.88 1.46 -19.78
C TYR A 68 3.49 1.12 -18.41
N TYR A 69 2.73 0.43 -17.54
CA TYR A 69 3.13 0.16 -16.15
C TYR A 69 3.88 -1.16 -15.96
N PHE A 70 3.57 -2.20 -16.74
CA PHE A 70 4.20 -3.52 -16.59
C PHE A 70 5.35 -3.73 -17.59
N GLN A 71 5.24 -3.19 -18.80
CA GLN A 71 6.28 -3.34 -19.84
C GLN A 71 7.18 -2.10 -19.97
N GLU A 72 6.95 -1.06 -19.16
CA GLU A 72 7.71 0.20 -19.14
C GLU A 72 7.89 0.86 -20.53
N LYS A 73 6.96 0.61 -21.46
CA LYS A 73 7.02 1.16 -22.83
C LYS A 73 6.66 2.64 -22.83
N LYS A 74 7.31 3.40 -23.71
CA LYS A 74 6.96 4.82 -23.90
C LYS A 74 5.63 4.95 -24.64
N LEU A 75 4.92 6.07 -24.41
CA LEU A 75 3.65 6.37 -25.09
C LEU A 75 3.77 6.30 -26.62
N GLY A 76 4.89 6.75 -27.20
CA GLY A 76 5.16 6.63 -28.64
C GLY A 76 5.42 5.20 -29.15
N GLU A 77 5.85 4.27 -28.30
CA GLU A 77 5.99 2.85 -28.65
C GLU A 77 4.63 2.15 -28.61
N ILE A 78 3.85 2.44 -27.57
CA ILE A 78 2.46 1.97 -27.43
C ILE A 78 1.61 2.49 -28.60
N ALA A 79 1.77 3.75 -28.98
CA ALA A 79 1.08 4.35 -30.12
C ALA A 79 1.37 3.59 -31.44
N ARG A 80 2.64 3.24 -31.68
CA ARG A 80 3.04 2.44 -32.85
C ARG A 80 2.47 1.02 -32.80
N GLU A 81 2.50 0.35 -31.65
CA GLU A 81 1.95 -1.00 -31.47
C GLU A 81 0.45 -1.06 -31.70
N PHE A 82 -0.28 -0.02 -31.27
CA PHE A 82 -1.73 0.09 -31.45
C PHE A 82 -2.14 0.72 -32.79
N GLY A 83 -1.20 1.20 -33.61
CA GLY A 83 -1.49 1.90 -34.87
C GLY A 83 -2.25 3.22 -34.68
N LEU A 84 -2.08 3.88 -33.53
CA LEU A 84 -2.75 5.11 -33.14
C LEU A 84 -1.75 6.26 -32.97
N THR A 85 -2.25 7.49 -32.85
CA THR A 85 -1.42 8.64 -32.49
C THR A 85 -1.12 8.64 -31.00
N GLU A 86 0.01 9.23 -30.61
CA GLU A 86 0.39 9.39 -29.19
C GLU A 86 -0.67 10.17 -28.40
N ALA A 87 -1.25 11.22 -28.99
CA ALA A 87 -2.35 11.97 -28.39
C ALA A 87 -3.57 11.09 -28.09
N ARG A 88 -3.88 10.11 -28.95
CA ARG A 88 -5.00 9.18 -28.72
C ARG A 88 -4.70 8.19 -27.60
N ILE A 89 -3.46 7.70 -27.50
CA ILE A 89 -3.05 6.85 -26.38
C ILE A 89 -3.09 7.62 -25.05
N CYS A 90 -2.62 8.87 -25.04
CA CYS A 90 -2.72 9.74 -23.88
C CYS A 90 -4.17 9.92 -23.41
N GLN A 91 -5.11 10.16 -24.34
CA GLN A 91 -6.54 10.22 -24.02
C GLN A 91 -7.07 8.91 -23.42
N ILE A 92 -6.74 7.76 -24.02
CA ILE A 92 -7.16 6.44 -23.54
C ILE A 92 -6.60 6.19 -22.14
N HIS A 93 -5.34 6.55 -21.89
CA HIS A 93 -4.70 6.45 -20.60
C HIS A 93 -5.39 7.34 -19.55
N SER A 94 -5.63 8.62 -19.87
CA SER A 94 -6.37 9.53 -18.98
C SER A 94 -7.80 9.06 -18.72
N GLN A 95 -8.49 8.50 -19.72
CA GLN A 95 -9.84 7.97 -19.57
C GLN A 95 -9.84 6.74 -18.63
N ALA A 96 -8.85 5.85 -18.77
CA ALA A 96 -8.70 4.72 -17.87
C ALA A 96 -8.45 5.16 -16.42
N LEU A 97 -7.58 6.16 -16.20
CA LEU A 97 -7.34 6.74 -14.88
C LEU A 97 -8.59 7.41 -14.29
N ASN A 98 -9.39 8.09 -15.11
CA ASN A 98 -10.65 8.70 -14.67
C ASN A 98 -11.71 7.65 -14.31
N SER A 99 -11.73 6.51 -15.01
CA SER A 99 -12.59 5.38 -14.64
C SER A 99 -12.15 4.71 -13.34
N LEU A 100 -10.84 4.68 -13.07
CA LEU A 100 -10.29 4.10 -11.84
C LEU A 100 -10.43 5.03 -10.61
N ARG A 101 -10.29 6.35 -10.80
CA ARG A 101 -10.38 7.37 -9.74
C ARG A 101 -11.56 7.22 -8.76
N PRO A 102 -12.83 7.10 -9.20
CA PRO A 102 -13.96 7.01 -8.28
C PRO A 102 -13.91 5.77 -7.40
N CYS A 103 -13.17 4.72 -7.77
CA CYS A 103 -13.03 3.55 -6.92
C CYS A 103 -11.90 3.65 -5.88
N PHE A 104 -11.05 4.67 -5.99
CA PHE A 104 -10.01 4.98 -5.01
C PHE A 104 -10.44 6.01 -3.96
N VAL A 105 -11.59 6.67 -4.16
CA VAL A 105 -12.13 7.65 -3.20
C VAL A 105 -13.10 6.91 -2.29
N ASN A 106 -12.59 6.44 -1.15
CA ASN A 106 -13.34 6.10 0.06
C ASN A 106 -12.88 7.02 1.18
#